data_AF-A0A392QRZ2-F1
#
_entry.id   AF-A0A392QRZ2-F1
#
_cell.length_a   1.000
_cell.length_b   1.000
_cell.length_c   1.000
_cell.angle_alpha   90.00
_cell.angle_beta   90.00
_cell.angle_gamma   90.00
#
_symmetry.space_group_name_H-M   'P 1'
#
loop_
_entity.id
_entity.type
_entity.pdbx_description
1 polymer ?
#
loop_
_entity_poly.entity_id
_entity_poly.type
_entity_poly.pdbx_seq_one_letter_code
_entity_poly.pdbx_strand_id
1 'polypeptide(L)' 'MANYFNERSGIKGHIPLGSFNSMFNFTGSSMVDAAATKSLAMVGYFIPLFEVKLTKQNLVLNDEVRRAVPYSWDPASLAR' A
#
# COMPACT_ATOMS: atom_id res chain seq x y z
N MET A 1 -6.63 9.08 10.51
CA MET A 1 -5.76 8.75 9.36
C MET A 1 -5.89 7.30 8.91
N ALA A 2 -5.60 6.31 9.77
CA ALA A 2 -5.73 4.90 9.44
C ALA A 2 -7.08 4.55 8.79
N ASN A 3 -8.19 5.01 9.39
CA ASN A 3 -9.53 4.80 8.84
C ASN A 3 -9.72 5.32 7.40
N TYR A 4 -9.09 6.46 7.03
CA TYR A 4 -9.18 7.00 5.68
C TYR A 4 -8.48 6.11 4.64
N PHE A 5 -7.30 5.57 5.00
CA PHE A 5 -6.60 4.59 4.16
C PHE A 5 -7.38 3.28 4.03
N ASN A 6 -8.05 2.85 5.11
CA ASN A 6 -8.90 1.67 5.12
C ASN A 6 -10.09 1.86 4.15
N GLU A 7 -10.80 2.98 4.26
CA GLU A 7 -11.91 3.34 3.38
C GLU A 7 -11.50 3.40 1.91
N ARG A 8 -10.35 4.02 1.60
CA ARG A 8 -9.80 4.03 0.22
C ARG A 8 -9.45 2.64 -0.30
N SER A 9 -9.14 1.70 0.59
CA SER A 9 -8.84 0.31 0.25
C SER A 9 -10.08 -0.59 0.29
N GLY A 10 -11.29 -0.03 0.51
CA GLY A 10 -12.54 -0.78 0.62
C GLY A 10 -12.69 -1.58 1.90
N ILE A 11 -11.82 -1.36 2.90
CA ILE A 11 -11.81 -2.08 4.17
C ILE A 11 -12.49 -1.21 5.23
N LYS A 12 -13.43 -1.81 5.97
CA LYS A 12 -14.12 -1.13 7.07
C LYS A 12 -13.40 -1.41 8.39
N GLY A 13 -13.26 -0.40 9.23
CA GLY A 13 -12.77 -0.54 10.60
C GLY A 13 -11.57 0.35 10.92
N HIS A 14 -11.15 0.32 12.18
CA HIS A 14 -10.14 1.23 12.73
C HIS A 14 -8.74 0.61 12.84
N ILE A 15 -8.58 -0.67 12.51
CA ILE A 15 -7.27 -1.34 12.52
C ILE A 15 -6.47 -0.83 11.32
N PRO A 16 -5.29 -0.22 11.52
CA PRO A 16 -4.48 0.28 10.42
C PRO A 16 -3.99 -0.86 9.52
N LEU A 17 -4.04 -0.63 8.20
CA LEU A 17 -3.49 -1.55 7.21
C LEU A 17 -1.98 -1.70 7.36
N GLY A 18 -1.45 -2.84 6.92
CA GLY A 18 -0.01 -3.07 6.87
C GLY A 18 0.75 -2.01 6.06
N SER A 19 0.15 -1.52 4.96
CA SER A 19 0.70 -0.42 4.16
C SER A 19 0.77 0.88 4.96
N PHE A 20 -0.27 1.21 5.73
CA PHE A 20 -0.26 2.35 6.63
C PHE A 20 0.83 2.21 7.69
N ASN A 21 0.92 1.02 8.32
CA ASN A 21 1.92 0.76 9.34
C ASN A 21 3.34 0.91 8.81
N SER A 22 3.61 0.35 7.63
CA SER A 22 4.92 0.47 6.96
C SER A 22 5.26 1.92 6.58
N MET A 23 4.27 2.71 6.16
CA MET A 23 4.50 4.07 5.69
C MET A 23 4.80 5.05 6.84
N PHE A 24 4.27 4.77 8.03
CA PHE A 24 4.42 5.62 9.22
C PHE A 24 5.23 4.97 10.35
N ASN A 25 5.91 3.86 10.09
CA ASN A 25 6.69 3.09 11.07
C ASN A 25 5.89 2.66 12.31
N PHE A 26 4.64 2.25 12.14
CA PHE A 26 3.89 1.63 13.23
C PHE A 26 4.36 0.18 13.36
N THR A 27 4.69 -0.21 14.59
CA THR A 27 5.31 -1.50 14.92
C THR A 27 4.28 -2.58 15.25
N GLY A 28 2.99 -2.24 15.21
CA GLY A 28 1.87 -3.13 15.51
C GLY A 28 1.15 -2.80 16.82
N SER A 29 1.75 -1.96 17.67
CA SER A 29 1.08 -1.38 18.84
C SER A 29 0.49 -0.02 18.49
N SER A 30 -0.64 -0.03 17.77
CA SER A 30 -1.21 1.19 17.20
C SER A 30 -1.48 2.30 18.22
N MET A 31 -1.77 1.99 19.49
CA MET A 31 -1.95 3.00 20.54
C MET A 31 -0.64 3.67 20.95
N VAL A 32 0.43 2.88 21.10
CA VAL A 32 1.76 3.39 21.49
C VAL A 32 2.37 4.20 20.36
N ASP A 33 2.30 3.66 19.13
CA ASP A 33 2.84 4.33 17.94
C ASP A 33 2.10 5.65 17.66
N ALA A 34 0.77 5.68 17.87
CA ALA A 34 -0.02 6.91 17.75
C ALA A 34 0.37 7.96 18.80
N ALA A 35 0.63 7.56 20.05
CA ALA A 35 1.05 8.47 21.12
C ALA A 35 2.46 9.05 20.86
N ALA A 36 3.35 8.27 20.24
CA ALA A 36 4.69 8.74 19.86
C ALA A 36 4.69 9.69 18.64
N THR A 37 3.64 9.64 17.82
CA THR A 37 3.52 10.43 16.59
C THR A 37 3.03 11.85 16.89
N LYS A 38 3.95 12.84 16.84
CA LYS A 38 3.63 14.26 17.14
C LYS A 38 2.70 14.91 16.11
N SER A 39 2.92 14.63 14.83
CA SER A 39 2.06 15.11 13.75
C SER A 39 2.17 14.21 12.53
N LEU A 40 1.03 13.94 11.89
CA LEU A 40 0.96 13.38 10.54
C LEU A 40 0.50 14.52 9.64
N ALA A 41 1.38 15.01 8.77
CA ALA A 41 1.03 16.09 7.87
C ALA A 41 -0.13 15.64 6.96
N MET A 42 -1.30 16.24 7.15
CA MET A 42 -2.49 15.94 6.36
C MET A 42 -3.27 17.21 5.97
N VAL A 43 -2.60 18.37 5.98
CA VAL A 43 -3.11 19.58 5.32
C VAL A 43 -2.28 19.79 4.06
N GLY A 44 -2.35 18.81 3.18
CA GLY A 44 -1.78 18.88 1.84
C GLY A 44 -2.88 18.54 0.85
N TYR A 45 -3.15 19.44 -0.10
CA TYR A 45 -4.03 19.15 -1.21
C TYR A 45 -3.17 18.61 -2.35
N PHE A 46 -3.46 17.38 -2.79
CA PHE A 46 -2.86 16.84 -4.00
C PHE A 46 -3.71 17.27 -5.19
N ILE A 47 -3.11 17.96 -6.16
CA ILE A 47 -3.72 18.20 -7.46
C ILE A 47 -3.34 17.02 -8.36
N PRO A 48 -4.24 16.05 -8.62
CA PRO A 48 -3.92 14.96 -9.53
C PRO A 48 -3.73 15.52 -10.94
N LEU A 49 -2.58 15.25 -11.56
CA LEU A 49 -2.30 15.71 -12.93
C LEU A 49 -2.94 14.79 -13.97
N PHE A 50 -3.01 13.49 -13.69
CA PHE A 50 -3.66 12.49 -14.52
C PHE A 50 -4.08 11.29 -13.68
N GLU A 51 -5.10 10.58 -14.14
CA GLU A 51 -5.57 9.33 -13.55
C GLU A 51 -5.33 8.19 -14.54
N VAL A 52 -4.53 7.19 -14.16
CA VAL A 52 -4.32 5.99 -14.99
C VAL A 52 -5.37 4.96 -14.64
N LYS A 53 -6.29 4.69 -15.57
CA LYS A 53 -7.29 3.63 -15.43
C LYS A 53 -6.90 2.40 -16.23
N LEU A 54 -6.63 1.31 -15.53
CA LEU A 54 -6.59 -0.02 -16.15
C LEU A 54 -8.03 -0.42 -16.51
N THR A 55 -8.34 -0.40 -17.79
CA THR A 55 -9.60 -0.96 -18.29
C THR A 55 -9.45 -2.48 -18.43
N LYS A 56 -10.56 -3.24 -18.44
CA LYS A 56 -10.51 -4.68 -18.73
C LYS A 56 -9.97 -4.89 -20.14
N GLN A 57 -8.65 -5.03 -20.25
CA GLN A 57 -7.92 -5.30 -21.47
C GLN A 57 -7.27 -6.66 -21.35
N ASN A 58 -7.02 -7.31 -22.49
CA ASN A 58 -6.23 -8.54 -22.55
C ASN A 58 -4.74 -8.18 -22.37
N LEU A 59 -4.38 -7.79 -21.14
CA LEU A 59 -3.02 -7.45 -20.77
C LEU A 59 -2.17 -8.72 -20.84
N VAL A 60 -1.08 -8.65 -21.59
CA VAL A 60 -0.05 -9.69 -21.62
C VAL A 60 1.13 -9.25 -20.75
N LEU A 61 1.74 -10.19 -20.03
CA LEU A 61 2.98 -9.91 -19.31
C LEU A 61 4.08 -9.57 -20.32
N ASN A 62 4.91 -8.59 -19.98
CA ASN A 62 6.16 -8.36 -20.72
C ASN A 62 7.07 -9.61 -20.60
N ASP A 63 7.75 -9.98 -21.68
CA ASP A 63 8.65 -11.15 -21.73
C ASP A 63 9.78 -11.11 -20.71
N GLU A 64 10.26 -9.93 -20.35
CA GLU A 64 11.25 -9.76 -19.28
C GLU A 64 10.66 -10.15 -17.92
N VAL A 65 9.45 -9.67 -17.62
CA VAL A 65 8.75 -9.99 -16.37
C VAL A 65 8.42 -11.49 -16.35
N ARG A 66 7.95 -12.06 -17.46
CA ARG A 66 7.64 -13.49 -17.56
C ARG A 66 8.86 -14.36 -17.29
N ARG A 67 10.06 -13.95 -17.72
CA ARG A 67 11.32 -14.66 -17.45
C ARG A 67 11.82 -14.45 -16.03
N ALA A 68 11.54 -13.30 -15.43
CA ALA A 68 11.95 -12.98 -14.06
C ALA A 68 11.09 -13.69 -13.00
N VAL A 69 9.84 -14.03 -13.32
CA VAL A 69 8.96 -14.75 -12.40
C VAL A 69 9.40 -16.21 -12.27
N PRO A 70 9.76 -16.69 -11.07
CA PRO A 70 10.13 -18.08 -10.85
C PRO A 70 8.94 -19.02 -11.06
N TYR A 71 9.23 -20.22 -11.58
CA TYR A 71 8.21 -21.27 -11.84
C TYR A 71 7.55 -21.81 -10.56
N SER A 72 8.25 -21.75 -9.43
CA SER A 72 7.74 -22.11 -8.12
C SER A 72 7.52 -20.87 -7.27
N TRP A 73 6.51 -20.92 -6.42
CA TRP A 73 6.27 -19.88 -5.42
C TRP A 73 7.39 -19.89 -4.35
N ASP A 74 8.34 -18.98 -4.49
CA ASP A 74 9.35 -18.67 -3.48
C ASP A 74 9.29 -17.17 -3.10
N PRO A 75 8.57 -16.83 -2.01
CA PRO A 75 8.40 -15.45 -1.56
C PRO A 75 9.72 -14.71 -1.33
N ALA A 76 10.76 -15.41 -0.85
CA ALA A 76 12.04 -14.78 -0.54
C ALA A 76 12.82 -14.37 -1.79
N SER A 77 12.62 -15.08 -2.91
CA SER A 77 13.19 -14.72 -4.22
C SER A 77 12.39 -13.63 -4.93
N LEU A 78 11.09 -13.50 -4.66
CA LEU A 78 10.22 -12.46 -5.24
C LEU A 78 10.35 -11.10 -4.55
N ALA A 79 10.76 -11.08 -3.28
CA ALA A 79 10.84 -9.86 -2.48
C ALA A 79 12.17 -9.09 -2.64
N ARG A 80 13.03 -9.49 -3.59
CA ARG A 80 14.41 -9.02 -3.70
C ARG A 80 14.63 -8.12 -4.91
#